data_AF-A0A815ERX4-F1
#
_entry.id   AF-A0A815ERX4-F1
#
_cell.length_a   1.000
_cell.length_b   1.000
_cell.length_c   1.000
_cell.angle_alpha   90.00
_cell.angle_beta   90.00
_cell.angle_gamma   90.00
#
_symmetry.space_group_name_H-M   'P 1'
#
loop_
_entity.id
_entity.type
_entity.pdbx_description
1 polymer ?
#
loop_
_entity_poly.entity_id
_entity_poly.type
_entity_poly.pdbx_seq_one_letter_code
_entity_poly.pdbx_strand_id
1 'polypeptide(L)'
;MPKRYRATREPFDREFRGTSSEKPRSLTCGNYVNTNMGFAVSKVYITRYFDENAKAESLEMINNIRDAFIEMVKDSTWMDETSKGRAIEKALAIDEKIGYPDYLSSNNITELQKMYEEYIFTGSYATNVLKVLQLRSKESLRTLRETVDRKSWGTYSPPTVVNAFYMPSKNQIVFPAGILQMPFFNKDAPKYLNYGGIGAVIGHEITHGFDDTGRQFDKDGNRVLWWTPETIEKFIERKTCIVDQYSNYTVAQINRTLNGDQTQGENIADNGGIRKQSTGHAIDEFRVIGPPSNFAEFDRVFNCKPGQGNSRVNKCTVW
;
A
#
# COMPACT_ATOMS: atom_id res chain seq x y z
N MET A 1 27.16 6.96 -15.37
CA MET A 1 28.58 6.59 -15.47
C MET A 1 28.80 5.66 -16.66
N PRO A 2 29.99 5.69 -17.29
CA PRO A 2 30.40 4.73 -18.32
C PRO A 2 30.25 3.27 -17.88
N LYS A 3 30.14 2.32 -18.82
CA LYS A 3 29.94 0.89 -18.53
C LYS A 3 30.97 0.33 -17.55
N ARG A 4 32.23 0.72 -17.67
CA ARG A 4 33.32 0.28 -16.78
C ARG A 4 33.07 0.49 -15.28
N TYR A 5 32.31 1.52 -14.89
CA TYR A 5 31.96 1.78 -13.48
C TYR A 5 30.65 1.13 -13.05
N ARG A 6 29.78 0.78 -14.00
CA ARG A 6 28.51 0.12 -13.69
C ARG A 6 28.71 -1.39 -13.58
N ALA A 7 29.56 -1.95 -14.44
CA ALA A 7 29.95 -3.35 -14.43
C ALA A 7 30.60 -3.78 -13.11
N THR A 8 31.26 -2.88 -12.38
CA THR A 8 31.83 -3.20 -11.05
C THR A 8 30.76 -3.51 -10.00
N ARG A 9 29.49 -3.13 -10.23
CA ARG A 9 28.37 -3.46 -9.35
C ARG A 9 27.74 -4.82 -9.70
N GLU A 10 27.95 -5.34 -10.90
CA GLU A 10 27.34 -6.59 -11.35
C GLU A 10 27.64 -7.79 -10.43
N PRO A 11 28.87 -7.99 -9.90
CA PRO A 11 29.13 -9.06 -8.94
C PRO A 11 28.28 -8.91 -7.67
N PHE A 12 28.18 -7.70 -7.13
CA PHE A 12 27.37 -7.44 -5.95
C PHE A 12 25.88 -7.66 -6.22
N ASP A 13 25.35 -7.15 -7.34
CA ASP A 13 23.94 -7.31 -7.67
C ASP A 13 23.60 -8.78 -8.00
N ARG A 14 24.56 -9.58 -8.52
CA ARG A 14 24.40 -11.02 -8.72
C ARG A 14 24.24 -11.77 -7.40
N GLU A 15 25.10 -11.51 -6.43
CA GLU A 15 25.02 -12.14 -5.10
C GLU A 15 23.78 -11.64 -4.32
N PHE A 16 23.50 -10.34 -4.35
CA PHE A 16 22.44 -9.74 -3.54
C PHE A 16 21.03 -9.94 -4.13
N ARG A 17 20.89 -9.95 -5.46
CA ARG A 17 19.57 -10.01 -6.15
C ARG A 17 19.39 -11.24 -7.03
N GLY A 18 20.42 -12.05 -7.26
CA GLY A 18 20.38 -13.17 -8.21
C GLY A 18 20.33 -12.75 -9.68
N THR A 19 20.56 -11.47 -10.01
CA THR A 19 20.43 -10.98 -11.40
C THR A 19 21.69 -11.25 -12.21
N SER A 20 21.53 -11.77 -13.43
CA SER A 20 22.64 -12.10 -14.33
C SER A 20 23.10 -10.94 -15.23
N SER A 21 22.28 -9.90 -15.41
CA SER A 21 22.58 -8.74 -16.25
C SER A 21 21.92 -7.46 -15.77
N GLU A 22 22.43 -6.31 -16.23
CA GLU A 22 21.80 -5.02 -15.99
C GLU A 22 20.41 -4.93 -16.62
N LYS A 23 19.52 -4.15 -16.00
CA LYS A 23 18.22 -3.81 -16.60
C LYS A 23 18.41 -3.00 -17.88
N PRO A 24 17.49 -3.12 -18.86
CA PRO A 24 17.49 -2.28 -20.05
C PRO A 24 17.63 -0.78 -19.70
N ARG A 25 18.46 -0.07 -20.47
CA ARG A 25 18.73 1.35 -20.22
C ARG A 25 17.47 2.21 -20.32
N SER A 26 16.57 1.90 -21.24
CA SER A 26 15.27 2.56 -21.38
C SER A 26 14.43 2.46 -20.10
N LEU A 27 14.32 1.26 -19.50
CA LEU A 27 13.59 1.06 -18.24
C LEU A 27 14.26 1.79 -17.08
N THR A 28 15.60 1.77 -17.02
CA THR A 28 16.34 2.49 -15.98
C THR A 28 16.10 4.00 -16.08
N CYS A 29 16.18 4.57 -17.29
CA CYS A 29 15.94 5.99 -17.52
C CYS A 29 14.47 6.37 -17.28
N GLY A 30 13.52 5.56 -17.77
CA GLY A 30 12.09 5.79 -17.57
C GLY A 30 11.71 5.78 -16.10
N ASN A 31 12.15 4.77 -15.34
CA ASN A 31 11.93 4.70 -13.90
C ASN A 31 12.59 5.88 -13.17
N TYR A 32 13.81 6.26 -13.57
CA TYR A 32 14.49 7.41 -12.96
C TYR A 32 13.70 8.71 -13.16
N VAL A 33 13.20 8.98 -14.37
CA VAL A 33 12.35 10.15 -14.62
C VAL A 33 11.05 10.05 -13.84
N ASN A 34 10.38 8.89 -13.82
CA ASN A 34 9.14 8.71 -13.08
C ASN A 34 9.32 8.88 -11.56
N THR A 35 10.44 8.43 -10.99
CA THR A 35 10.75 8.65 -9.57
C THR A 35 10.94 10.12 -9.23
N ASN A 36 11.51 10.93 -10.13
CA ASN A 36 11.88 12.32 -9.84
C ASN A 36 10.88 13.36 -10.35
N MET A 37 10.14 13.02 -11.40
CA MET A 37 9.17 13.90 -12.08
C MET A 37 7.85 13.15 -12.32
N GLY A 38 7.44 12.32 -11.36
CA GLY A 38 6.33 11.38 -11.52
C GLY A 38 5.00 12.02 -11.85
N PHE A 39 4.69 13.22 -11.33
CA PHE A 39 3.45 13.93 -11.65
C PHE A 39 3.43 14.44 -13.10
N ALA A 40 4.58 14.90 -13.62
CA ALA A 40 4.71 15.27 -15.03
C ALA A 40 4.56 14.05 -15.96
N VAL A 41 5.20 12.93 -15.62
CA VAL A 41 5.02 11.66 -16.35
C VAL A 41 3.57 11.19 -16.27
N SER A 42 2.94 11.36 -15.11
CA SER A 42 1.55 10.98 -14.87
C SER A 42 0.56 11.73 -15.73
N LYS A 43 0.76 13.03 -15.96
CA LYS A 43 -0.07 13.81 -16.90
C LYS A 43 -0.13 13.15 -18.27
N VAL A 44 1.01 12.69 -18.79
CA VAL A 44 1.08 12.00 -20.09
C VAL A 44 0.43 10.61 -20.02
N TYR A 45 0.67 9.88 -18.94
CA TYR A 45 0.11 8.54 -18.74
C TYR A 45 -1.42 8.54 -18.68
N ILE A 46 -2.01 9.38 -17.83
CA ILE A 46 -3.46 9.38 -17.60
C ILE A 46 -4.22 9.80 -18.86
N THR A 47 -3.71 10.76 -19.63
CA THR A 47 -4.33 11.21 -20.88
C THR A 47 -4.37 10.11 -21.95
N ARG A 48 -3.45 9.13 -21.88
CA ARG A 48 -3.34 8.08 -22.90
C ARG A 48 -3.93 6.74 -22.49
N TYR A 49 -3.92 6.43 -21.19
CA TYR A 49 -4.12 5.05 -20.73
C TYR A 49 -5.13 4.88 -19.60
N PHE A 50 -5.57 5.96 -18.93
CA PHE A 50 -6.47 5.84 -17.79
C PHE A 50 -7.93 6.09 -18.20
N ASP A 51 -8.81 5.15 -17.84
CA ASP A 51 -10.26 5.30 -17.99
C ASP A 51 -10.85 5.97 -16.76
N GLU A 52 -11.49 7.12 -16.93
CA GLU A 52 -12.11 7.86 -15.82
C GLU A 52 -13.22 7.06 -15.12
N ASN A 53 -13.87 6.11 -15.82
CA ASN A 53 -14.89 5.25 -15.20
C ASN A 53 -14.30 4.37 -14.09
N ALA A 54 -13.01 3.99 -14.19
CA ALA A 54 -12.32 3.24 -13.15
C ALA A 54 -12.27 4.01 -11.81
N LYS A 55 -12.24 5.35 -11.85
CA LYS A 55 -12.26 6.21 -10.66
C LYS A 55 -13.61 6.11 -9.93
N ALA A 56 -14.71 6.15 -10.67
CA ALA A 56 -16.06 6.09 -10.10
C ALA A 56 -16.37 4.72 -9.49
N GLU A 57 -16.07 3.63 -10.21
CA GLU A 57 -16.28 2.26 -9.69
C GLU A 57 -15.39 1.97 -8.47
N SER A 58 -14.15 2.45 -8.47
CA SER A 58 -13.25 2.31 -7.32
C SER A 58 -13.77 3.05 -6.09
N LEU A 59 -14.38 4.22 -6.28
CA LEU A 59 -14.98 4.98 -5.19
C LEU A 59 -16.18 4.24 -4.56
N GLU A 60 -17.03 3.63 -5.39
CA GLU A 60 -18.13 2.78 -4.91
C GLU A 60 -17.60 1.61 -4.07
N MET A 61 -16.57 0.91 -4.55
CA MET A 61 -15.95 -0.19 -3.81
C MET A 61 -15.33 0.27 -2.48
N ILE A 62 -14.67 1.43 -2.45
CA ILE A 62 -14.12 2.01 -1.21
C ILE A 62 -15.22 2.24 -0.19
N ASN A 63 -16.36 2.79 -0.59
CA ASN A 63 -17.49 3.00 0.31
C ASN A 63 -18.04 1.67 0.84
N ASN A 64 -18.29 0.70 -0.05
CA ASN A 64 -18.82 -0.61 0.34
C ASN A 64 -17.89 -1.36 1.32
N ILE A 65 -16.58 -1.29 1.09
CA ILE A 65 -15.59 -1.96 1.94
C ILE A 65 -15.40 -1.21 3.26
N ARG A 66 -15.46 0.12 3.26
CA ARG A 66 -15.46 0.92 4.49
C ARG A 66 -16.68 0.58 5.35
N ASP A 67 -17.87 0.48 4.74
CA ASP A 67 -19.09 0.11 5.45
C ASP A 67 -18.98 -1.30 6.02
N ALA A 68 -18.49 -2.27 5.23
CA ALA A 68 -18.22 -3.62 5.73
C ALA A 68 -17.24 -3.63 6.90
N PHE A 69 -16.15 -2.84 6.85
CA PHE A 69 -15.22 -2.67 7.96
C PHE A 69 -15.89 -2.10 9.21
N ILE A 70 -16.75 -1.09 9.05
CA ILE A 70 -17.50 -0.50 10.17
C ILE A 70 -18.43 -1.54 10.81
N GLU A 71 -19.12 -2.37 10.02
CA GLU A 71 -19.95 -3.45 10.57
C GLU A 71 -19.10 -4.49 11.32
N MET A 72 -17.93 -4.88 10.79
CA MET A 72 -16.99 -5.77 11.50
C MET A 72 -16.55 -5.19 12.85
N VAL A 73 -16.30 -3.88 12.93
CA VAL A 73 -15.96 -3.21 14.20
C VAL A 73 -17.13 -3.21 15.18
N LYS A 74 -18.38 -3.01 14.72
CA LYS A 74 -19.57 -3.05 15.57
C LYS A 74 -19.79 -4.44 16.17
N ASP A 75 -19.66 -5.47 15.34
CA ASP A 75 -19.85 -6.88 15.71
C ASP A 75 -18.69 -7.46 16.51
N SER A 76 -17.56 -6.76 16.58
CA SER A 76 -16.39 -7.16 17.36
C SER A 76 -16.75 -7.40 18.83
N THR A 77 -16.45 -8.59 19.33
CA THR A 77 -16.69 -8.98 20.72
C THR A 77 -15.51 -8.69 21.65
N TRP A 78 -14.38 -8.22 21.09
CA TRP A 78 -13.14 -8.04 21.83
C TRP A 78 -12.78 -6.58 22.11
N MET A 79 -13.49 -5.64 21.48
CA MET A 79 -13.34 -4.20 21.72
C MET A 79 -14.43 -3.68 22.64
N ASP A 80 -14.08 -2.76 23.54
CA ASP A 80 -15.06 -1.99 24.30
C ASP A 80 -15.75 -0.93 23.41
N GLU A 81 -16.96 -0.51 23.82
CA GLU A 81 -17.80 0.43 23.05
C GLU A 81 -17.12 1.80 22.81
N THR A 82 -16.26 2.26 23.73
CA THR A 82 -15.53 3.53 23.55
C THR A 82 -14.51 3.38 22.42
N SER A 83 -13.73 2.29 22.44
CA SER A 83 -12.74 2.02 21.40
C SER A 83 -13.40 1.73 20.04
N LYS A 84 -14.55 1.05 20.01
CA LYS A 84 -15.35 0.86 18.78
C LYS A 84 -15.80 2.19 18.19
N GLY A 85 -16.40 3.06 19.00
CA GLY A 85 -16.86 4.37 18.55
C GLY A 85 -15.73 5.18 17.89
N ARG A 86 -14.56 5.22 18.53
CA ARG A 86 -13.37 5.90 17.98
C ARG A 86 -12.83 5.23 16.72
N ALA A 87 -12.91 3.90 16.62
CA ALA A 87 -12.46 3.18 15.43
C ALA A 87 -13.36 3.47 14.22
N ILE A 88 -14.68 3.55 14.45
CA ILE A 88 -15.67 3.95 13.45
C ILE A 88 -15.43 5.41 13.01
N GLU A 89 -15.25 6.33 13.96
CA GLU A 89 -14.92 7.73 13.65
C GLU A 89 -13.66 7.83 12.78
N LYS A 90 -12.62 7.05 13.09
CA LYS A 90 -11.40 7.00 12.30
C LYS A 90 -11.64 6.45 10.89
N ALA A 91 -12.39 5.36 10.75
CA ALA A 91 -12.70 4.74 9.46
C ALA A 91 -13.48 5.69 8.55
N LEU A 92 -14.45 6.42 9.12
CA LEU A 92 -15.23 7.45 8.43
C LEU A 92 -14.39 8.67 8.04
N ALA A 93 -13.34 8.98 8.81
CA ALA A 93 -12.45 10.11 8.55
C ALA A 93 -11.31 9.78 7.56
N ILE A 94 -11.20 8.54 7.06
CA ILE A 94 -10.18 8.17 6.07
C ILE A 94 -10.38 9.01 4.80
N ASP A 95 -9.34 9.75 4.40
CA ASP A 95 -9.31 10.53 3.16
C ASP A 95 -8.88 9.64 1.98
N GLU A 96 -9.77 9.41 1.01
CA GLU A 96 -9.46 8.62 -0.18
C GLU A 96 -8.91 9.43 -1.36
N LYS A 97 -7.82 8.95 -1.97
CA LYS A 97 -7.21 9.48 -3.20
C LYS A 97 -7.21 8.41 -4.28
N ILE A 98 -7.88 8.66 -5.41
CA ILE A 98 -8.10 7.65 -6.47
C ILE A 98 -7.63 8.19 -7.82
N GLY A 99 -6.84 7.39 -8.53
CA GLY A 99 -6.32 7.69 -9.87
C GLY A 99 -5.24 8.75 -9.83
N TYR A 100 -5.65 10.01 -9.82
CA TYR A 100 -4.78 11.18 -9.87
C TYR A 100 -5.43 12.42 -9.22
N PRO A 101 -4.62 13.41 -8.80
CA PRO A 101 -5.15 14.70 -8.36
C PRO A 101 -5.78 15.46 -9.54
N ASP A 102 -6.89 16.15 -9.28
CA ASP A 102 -7.74 16.74 -10.33
C ASP A 102 -7.03 17.77 -11.21
N TYR A 103 -6.00 18.46 -10.70
CA TYR A 103 -5.22 19.39 -11.53
C TYR A 103 -4.51 18.69 -12.71
N LEU A 104 -4.25 17.38 -12.62
CA LEU A 104 -3.65 16.62 -13.72
C LEU A 104 -4.63 16.31 -14.85
N SER A 105 -5.95 16.22 -14.64
CA SER A 105 -6.86 16.07 -15.78
C SER A 105 -7.03 17.39 -16.54
N SER A 106 -6.89 18.52 -15.85
CA SER A 106 -7.04 19.84 -16.46
C SER A 106 -6.00 20.13 -17.56
N ASN A 107 -6.36 20.99 -18.52
CA ASN A 107 -5.40 21.54 -19.49
C ASN A 107 -4.50 22.63 -18.88
N ASN A 108 -4.82 23.09 -17.66
CA ASN A 108 -4.02 24.05 -16.94
C ASN A 108 -2.85 23.35 -16.24
N ILE A 109 -1.63 23.61 -16.73
CA ILE A 109 -0.41 22.98 -16.21
C ILE A 109 0.35 23.84 -15.19
N THR A 110 -0.25 24.93 -14.70
CA THR A 110 0.42 25.90 -13.81
C THR A 110 1.00 25.23 -12.55
N GLU A 111 0.24 24.34 -11.90
CA GLU A 111 0.71 23.60 -10.71
C GLU A 111 1.91 22.69 -11.02
N LEU A 112 1.89 22.01 -12.18
CA LEU A 112 3.01 21.20 -12.63
C LEU A 112 4.24 22.04 -12.96
N GLN A 113 4.05 23.18 -13.63
CA GLN A 113 5.14 24.10 -13.97
C GLN A 113 5.79 24.66 -12.70
N LYS A 114 4.99 25.05 -11.70
CA LYS A 114 5.49 25.52 -10.40
C LYS A 114 6.25 24.41 -9.67
N MET A 115 5.73 23.19 -9.62
CA MET A 115 6.38 22.04 -8.98
C MET A 115 7.77 21.75 -9.57
N TYR A 116 7.94 21.95 -10.87
CA TYR A 116 9.16 21.63 -11.60
C TYR A 116 9.93 22.87 -12.08
N GLU A 117 9.67 24.06 -11.52
CA GLU A 117 10.25 25.33 -11.98
C GLU A 117 11.79 25.34 -11.89
N GLU A 118 12.34 24.71 -10.84
CA GLU A 118 13.79 24.63 -10.61
C GLU A 118 14.45 23.41 -11.32
N TYR A 119 13.67 22.55 -11.98
CA TYR A 119 14.14 21.33 -12.65
C TYR A 119 14.70 21.63 -14.05
N ILE A 120 15.70 22.51 -14.11
CA ILE A 120 16.36 22.92 -15.34
C ILE A 120 17.60 22.03 -15.57
N PHE A 121 17.60 21.25 -16.65
CA PHE A 121 18.64 20.29 -16.97
C PHE A 121 19.38 20.67 -18.26
N THR A 122 20.59 21.21 -18.13
CA THR A 122 21.44 21.62 -19.27
C THR A 122 22.78 20.87 -19.34
N GLY A 123 23.09 20.07 -18.32
CA GLY A 123 24.35 19.36 -18.21
C GLY A 123 24.28 17.88 -18.59
N SER A 124 25.38 17.17 -18.31
CA SER A 124 25.45 15.71 -18.42
C SER A 124 24.42 15.01 -17.50
N TYR A 125 24.15 13.73 -17.77
CA TYR A 125 23.33 12.92 -16.87
C TYR A 125 23.83 12.94 -15.42
N ALA A 126 25.15 12.92 -15.19
CA ALA A 126 25.72 12.94 -13.84
C ALA A 126 25.41 14.24 -13.10
N THR A 127 25.56 15.38 -13.77
CA THR A 127 25.24 16.70 -13.19
C THR A 127 23.74 16.86 -12.96
N ASN A 128 22.90 16.30 -13.84
CA ASN A 128 21.44 16.31 -13.66
C ASN A 128 21.03 15.47 -12.43
N VAL A 129 21.67 14.31 -12.21
CA VAL A 129 21.44 13.50 -11.01
C VAL A 129 21.80 14.26 -9.74
N LEU A 130 22.96 14.92 -9.71
CA LEU A 130 23.36 15.73 -8.55
C LEU A 130 22.40 16.91 -8.30
N LYS A 131 21.94 17.57 -9.37
CA LYS A 131 20.95 18.64 -9.28
C LYS A 131 19.63 18.15 -8.68
N VAL A 132 19.13 17.00 -9.13
CA VAL A 132 17.93 16.38 -8.56
C VAL A 132 18.09 16.09 -7.07
N LEU A 133 19.23 15.55 -6.64
CA LEU A 133 19.51 15.30 -5.23
C LEU A 133 19.52 16.59 -4.40
N GLN A 134 20.12 17.66 -4.93
CA GLN A 134 20.12 18.98 -4.29
C GLN A 134 18.70 19.54 -4.16
N LEU A 135 17.88 19.46 -5.22
CA LEU A 135 16.50 19.96 -5.22
C LEU A 135 15.64 19.21 -4.21
N ARG A 136 15.75 17.88 -4.14
CA ARG A 136 15.03 17.06 -3.14
C ARG A 136 15.40 17.41 -1.71
N SER A 137 16.70 17.59 -1.44
CA SER A 137 17.18 18.01 -0.13
C SER A 137 16.65 19.39 0.24
N LYS A 138 16.75 20.35 -0.69
CA LYS A 138 16.24 21.72 -0.53
C LYS A 138 14.74 21.73 -0.24
N GLU A 139 13.95 20.94 -0.96
CA GLU A 139 12.51 20.85 -0.76
C GLU A 139 12.14 20.28 0.60
N SER A 140 12.80 19.19 1.02
CA SER A 140 12.61 18.62 2.36
C SER A 140 12.96 19.61 3.48
N LEU A 141 13.93 20.51 3.26
CA LEU A 141 14.31 21.53 4.24
C LEU A 141 13.34 22.71 4.26
N ARG A 142 12.77 23.09 3.10
CA ARG A 142 11.76 24.16 2.99
C ARG A 142 10.52 23.85 3.80
N THR A 143 10.07 22.60 3.78
CA THR A 143 8.85 22.19 4.48
C THR A 143 8.99 22.13 6.01
N LEU A 144 10.19 22.34 6.57
CA LEU A 144 10.44 22.19 8.02
C LEU A 144 9.58 23.11 8.89
N ARG A 145 9.27 24.32 8.42
CA ARG A 145 8.49 25.33 9.16
C ARG A 145 7.09 25.53 8.61
N GLU A 146 6.74 24.80 7.55
CA GLU A 146 5.44 24.90 6.91
C GLU A 146 4.44 23.97 7.58
N THR A 147 3.16 24.33 7.51
CA THR A 147 2.10 23.43 7.97
C THR A 147 1.92 22.28 6.99
N VAL A 148 1.66 21.09 7.53
CA VAL A 148 1.42 19.91 6.68
C VAL A 148 0.06 20.04 5.99
N ASP A 149 0.07 20.13 4.67
CA ASP A 149 -1.14 19.93 3.88
C ASP A 149 -1.54 18.44 3.92
N ARG A 150 -2.53 18.13 4.76
CA ARG A 150 -3.06 16.78 4.93
C ARG A 150 -3.91 16.31 3.75
N LYS A 151 -4.45 17.23 2.94
CA LYS A 151 -5.25 16.88 1.76
C LYS A 151 -4.41 16.70 0.50
N SER A 152 -3.15 17.16 0.51
CA SER A 152 -2.21 16.91 -0.58
C SER A 152 -1.98 15.41 -0.82
N TRP A 153 -1.86 15.05 -2.10
CA TRP A 153 -1.33 13.75 -2.50
C TRP A 153 0.12 13.62 -2.03
N GLY A 154 0.51 12.45 -1.56
CA GLY A 154 1.90 12.19 -1.18
C GLY A 154 2.86 12.44 -2.35
N THR A 155 3.92 13.22 -2.12
CA THR A 155 4.95 13.56 -3.13
C THR A 155 5.63 12.33 -3.74
N TYR A 156 5.57 11.18 -3.04
CA TYR A 156 6.22 9.94 -3.43
C TYR A 156 5.29 8.88 -4.02
N SER A 157 4.02 9.22 -4.26
CA SER A 157 3.01 8.31 -4.82
C SER A 157 2.44 8.85 -6.14
N PRO A 158 3.27 9.02 -7.20
CA PRO A 158 2.77 9.54 -8.46
C PRO A 158 1.73 8.58 -9.07
N PRO A 159 0.71 9.10 -9.78
CA PRO A 159 -0.36 8.30 -10.38
C PRO A 159 0.08 7.09 -11.22
N THR A 160 1.26 7.11 -11.80
CA THR A 160 1.82 6.02 -12.62
C THR A 160 2.28 4.79 -11.83
N VAL A 161 2.32 4.85 -10.50
CA VAL A 161 2.80 3.74 -9.66
C VAL A 161 1.78 2.60 -9.63
N VAL A 162 2.27 1.38 -9.81
CA VAL A 162 1.47 0.15 -9.60
C VAL A 162 1.63 -0.28 -8.14
N ASN A 163 0.91 0.40 -7.26
CA ASN A 163 0.87 0.13 -5.82
C ASN A 163 -0.35 0.83 -5.21
N ALA A 164 -0.61 0.65 -3.92
CA ALA A 164 -1.53 1.45 -3.12
C ALA A 164 -0.85 1.83 -1.79
N PHE A 165 -1.41 2.76 -1.03
CA PHE A 165 -0.76 3.23 0.21
C PHE A 165 -1.77 3.71 1.25
N TYR A 166 -1.47 3.44 2.53
CA TYR A 166 -2.05 4.14 3.68
C TYR A 166 -0.99 5.03 4.32
N MET A 167 -1.36 6.28 4.63
CA MET A 167 -0.52 7.26 5.30
C MET A 167 -1.07 7.58 6.69
N PRO A 168 -0.51 7.01 7.78
CA PRO A 168 -1.05 7.18 9.12
C PRO A 168 -1.18 8.64 9.57
N SER A 169 -0.18 9.47 9.26
CA SER A 169 -0.15 10.89 9.66
C SER A 169 -1.16 11.77 8.93
N LYS A 170 -1.78 11.25 7.86
CA LYS A 170 -2.83 11.93 7.09
C LYS A 170 -4.18 11.23 7.20
N ASN A 171 -4.24 10.05 7.83
CA ASN A 171 -5.37 9.12 7.76
C ASN A 171 -5.89 9.00 6.31
N GLN A 172 -4.99 8.72 5.37
CA GLN A 172 -5.27 8.81 3.93
C GLN A 172 -4.93 7.50 3.22
N ILE A 173 -5.83 7.03 2.35
CA ILE A 173 -5.62 5.91 1.44
C ILE A 173 -5.41 6.43 0.01
N VAL A 174 -4.44 5.87 -0.72
CA VAL A 174 -4.07 6.32 -2.07
C VAL A 174 -4.02 5.13 -3.02
N PHE A 175 -4.83 5.19 -4.08
CA PHE A 175 -4.86 4.24 -5.20
C PHE A 175 -4.51 4.97 -6.50
N PRO A 176 -3.21 5.07 -6.85
CA PRO A 176 -2.75 5.63 -8.11
C PRO A 176 -3.40 4.99 -9.34
N ALA A 177 -3.51 5.74 -10.43
CA ALA A 177 -4.01 5.26 -11.73
C ALA A 177 -3.29 4.00 -12.23
N GLY A 178 -2.03 3.79 -11.86
CA GLY A 178 -1.22 2.65 -12.24
C GLY A 178 -1.67 1.32 -11.63
N ILE A 179 -2.35 1.28 -10.47
CA ILE A 179 -2.87 0.00 -9.93
C ILE A 179 -4.26 -0.35 -10.46
N LEU A 180 -5.00 0.63 -10.98
CA LEU A 180 -6.37 0.48 -11.49
C LEU A 180 -6.38 -0.08 -12.92
N GLN A 181 -5.76 -1.24 -13.09
CA GLN A 181 -5.67 -2.00 -14.33
C GLN A 181 -5.62 -3.50 -14.03
N MET A 182 -5.70 -4.35 -15.06
CA MET A 182 -5.56 -5.79 -14.88
C MET A 182 -4.18 -6.13 -14.27
N PRO A 183 -4.12 -7.12 -13.35
CA PRO A 183 -5.18 -8.02 -12.92
C PRO A 183 -6.04 -7.50 -11.75
N PHE A 184 -5.80 -6.30 -11.23
CA PHE A 184 -6.49 -5.78 -10.05
C PHE A 184 -7.89 -5.24 -10.37
N PHE A 185 -8.02 -4.52 -11.48
CA PHE A 185 -9.27 -3.91 -11.91
C PHE A 185 -9.49 -4.07 -13.41
N ASN A 186 -10.71 -4.42 -13.79
CA ASN A 186 -11.17 -4.32 -15.16
C ASN A 186 -12.67 -4.05 -15.16
N LYS A 187 -13.09 -2.96 -15.82
CA LYS A 187 -14.51 -2.56 -15.92
C LYS A 187 -15.40 -3.62 -16.59
N ASP A 188 -14.81 -4.42 -17.49
CA ASP A 188 -15.53 -5.44 -18.24
C ASP A 188 -15.48 -6.81 -17.53
N ALA A 189 -14.76 -6.92 -16.40
CA ALA A 189 -14.71 -8.14 -15.61
C ALA A 189 -15.92 -8.25 -14.67
N PRO A 190 -16.37 -9.47 -14.33
CA PRO A 190 -17.35 -9.68 -13.29
C PRO A 190 -16.94 -9.02 -11.96
N LYS A 191 -17.90 -8.44 -11.23
CA LYS A 191 -17.65 -7.71 -9.97
C LYS A 191 -16.79 -8.52 -8.98
N TYR A 192 -17.02 -9.83 -8.84
CA TYR A 192 -16.26 -10.65 -7.90
C TYR A 192 -14.74 -10.69 -8.19
N LEU A 193 -14.31 -10.53 -9.45
CA LEU A 193 -12.88 -10.42 -9.78
C LEU A 193 -12.32 -9.06 -9.35
N ASN A 194 -13.08 -7.98 -9.52
CA ASN A 194 -12.67 -6.65 -9.05
C ASN A 194 -12.64 -6.61 -7.51
N TYR A 195 -13.62 -7.20 -6.82
CA TYR A 195 -13.61 -7.32 -5.36
C TYR A 195 -12.46 -8.19 -4.84
N GLY A 196 -12.14 -9.31 -5.51
CA GLY A 196 -10.98 -10.15 -5.17
C GLY A 196 -9.62 -9.58 -5.61
N GLY A 197 -9.62 -8.57 -6.48
CA GLY A 197 -8.45 -7.85 -6.97
C GLY A 197 -8.29 -6.53 -6.21
N ILE A 198 -8.78 -5.43 -6.79
CA ILE A 198 -8.65 -4.10 -6.20
C ILE A 198 -9.46 -3.90 -4.93
N GLY A 199 -10.63 -4.54 -4.77
CA GLY A 199 -11.40 -4.48 -3.53
C GLY A 199 -10.61 -5.04 -2.34
N ALA A 200 -9.86 -6.09 -2.61
CA ALA A 200 -8.97 -6.71 -1.68
C ALA A 200 -7.81 -5.78 -1.24
N VAL A 201 -7.20 -5.09 -2.22
CA VAL A 201 -6.21 -4.03 -1.95
C VAL A 201 -6.82 -2.87 -1.17
N ILE A 202 -8.08 -2.50 -1.45
CA ILE A 202 -8.79 -1.44 -0.72
C ILE A 202 -8.96 -1.81 0.75
N GLY A 203 -9.45 -3.02 1.04
CA GLY A 203 -9.59 -3.50 2.42
C GLY A 203 -8.25 -3.55 3.15
N HIS A 204 -7.17 -3.88 2.42
CA HIS A 204 -5.82 -3.90 2.97
C HIS A 204 -5.37 -2.49 3.40
N GLU A 205 -5.56 -1.46 2.56
CA GLU A 205 -5.20 -0.08 2.96
C GLU A 205 -6.08 0.48 4.08
N ILE A 206 -7.37 0.14 4.12
CA ILE A 206 -8.24 0.54 5.24
C ILE A 206 -7.74 -0.11 6.54
N THR A 207 -7.39 -1.39 6.49
CA THR A 207 -6.91 -2.15 7.64
C THR A 207 -5.57 -1.63 8.17
N HIS A 208 -4.70 -1.06 7.33
CA HIS A 208 -3.51 -0.35 7.80
C HIS A 208 -3.82 0.83 8.72
N GLY A 209 -5.03 1.38 8.70
CA GLY A 209 -5.49 2.33 9.71
C GLY A 209 -5.55 1.74 11.12
N PHE A 210 -5.59 0.43 11.25
CA PHE A 210 -5.89 -0.28 12.50
C PHE A 210 -4.92 -1.43 12.77
N ASP A 211 -3.84 -1.57 11.99
CA ASP A 211 -2.76 -2.51 12.27
C ASP A 211 -1.93 -2.09 13.51
N ASP A 212 -0.83 -2.79 13.79
CA ASP A 212 0.01 -2.54 14.96
C ASP A 212 0.60 -1.11 15.01
N THR A 213 0.80 -0.48 13.85
CA THR A 213 1.33 0.88 13.70
C THR A 213 0.22 1.90 13.53
N GLY A 214 -0.70 1.67 12.61
CA GLY A 214 -1.82 2.56 12.29
C GLY A 214 -2.73 2.83 13.48
N ARG A 215 -2.98 1.84 14.34
CA ARG A 215 -3.76 2.03 15.57
C ARG A 215 -3.16 3.07 16.52
N GLN A 216 -1.89 3.44 16.37
CA GLN A 216 -1.25 4.42 17.25
C GLN A 216 -1.55 5.86 16.82
N PHE A 217 -2.29 6.04 15.72
CA PHE A 217 -2.68 7.35 15.18
C PHE A 217 -4.20 7.52 15.28
N ASP A 218 -4.67 8.68 15.71
CA ASP A 218 -6.11 9.01 15.74
C ASP A 218 -6.67 9.30 14.32
N LYS A 219 -7.95 9.68 14.25
CA LYS A 219 -8.63 10.07 13.00
C LYS A 219 -7.98 11.25 12.28
N ASP A 220 -7.24 12.07 13.02
CA ASP A 220 -6.54 13.25 12.53
C ASP A 220 -5.06 12.91 12.24
N GLY A 221 -4.63 11.65 12.35
CA GLY A 221 -3.25 11.25 12.10
C GLY A 221 -2.25 11.75 13.15
N ASN A 222 -2.69 12.06 14.37
CA ASN A 222 -1.79 12.37 15.48
C ASN A 222 -1.47 11.10 16.25
N ARG A 223 -0.21 10.94 16.68
CA ARG A 223 0.21 9.77 17.45
C ARG A 223 -0.24 9.90 18.91
N VAL A 224 -1.36 9.26 19.24
CA VAL A 224 -1.99 9.31 20.58
C VAL A 224 -2.54 7.93 20.95
N LEU A 225 -2.69 7.66 22.25
CA LEU A 225 -3.38 6.46 22.73
C LEU A 225 -4.88 6.75 22.79
N TRP A 226 -5.64 6.19 21.85
CA TRP A 226 -7.08 6.41 21.72
C TRP A 226 -7.91 5.14 21.91
N TRP A 227 -7.31 4.02 22.27
CA TRP A 227 -8.01 2.83 22.79
C TRP A 227 -7.86 2.74 24.31
N THR A 228 -8.79 2.05 24.94
CA THR A 228 -8.67 1.66 26.35
C THR A 228 -7.53 0.64 26.53
N PRO A 229 -6.94 0.56 27.74
CA PRO A 229 -5.95 -0.47 28.05
C PRO A 229 -6.44 -1.90 27.76
N GLU A 230 -7.71 -2.18 28.08
CA GLU A 230 -8.34 -3.49 27.88
C GLU A 230 -8.42 -3.87 26.40
N THR A 231 -8.85 -2.94 25.54
CA THR A 231 -8.86 -3.16 24.08
C THR A 231 -7.46 -3.34 23.51
N ILE A 232 -6.46 -2.60 24.04
CA ILE A 232 -5.06 -2.77 23.62
C ILE A 232 -4.54 -4.16 23.98
N GLU A 233 -4.82 -4.67 25.18
CA GLU A 233 -4.44 -6.01 25.60
C GLU A 233 -5.07 -7.07 24.69
N LYS A 234 -6.36 -6.96 24.39
CA LYS A 234 -7.07 -7.87 23.47
C LYS A 234 -6.55 -7.80 22.04
N PHE A 235 -6.19 -6.62 21.56
CA PHE A 235 -5.52 -6.49 20.26
C PHE A 235 -4.17 -7.22 20.25
N ILE A 236 -3.38 -7.10 21.32
CA ILE A 236 -2.09 -7.79 21.45
C ILE A 236 -2.28 -9.31 21.48
N GLU A 237 -3.29 -9.82 22.19
CA GLU A 237 -3.63 -11.24 22.20
C GLU A 237 -3.92 -11.75 20.78
N ARG A 238 -4.78 -11.04 20.03
CA ARG A 238 -5.20 -11.42 18.68
C ARG A 238 -4.08 -11.33 17.65
N LYS A 239 -3.29 -10.25 17.66
CA LYS A 239 -2.16 -10.10 16.74
C LYS A 239 -1.10 -11.17 16.98
N THR A 240 -0.94 -11.65 18.22
CA THR A 240 0.02 -12.72 18.55
C THR A 240 -0.32 -14.01 17.80
N CYS A 241 -1.60 -14.34 17.63
CA CYS A 241 -2.01 -15.46 16.76
C CYS A 241 -1.47 -15.32 15.32
N ILE A 242 -1.54 -14.11 14.74
CA ILE A 242 -1.01 -13.83 13.41
C ILE A 242 0.52 -13.95 13.39
N VAL A 243 1.21 -13.41 14.39
CA VAL A 243 2.66 -13.55 14.53
C VAL A 243 3.08 -15.02 14.58
N ASP A 244 2.41 -15.82 15.42
CA ASP A 244 2.70 -17.24 15.58
C ASP A 244 2.41 -18.03 14.29
N GLN A 245 1.28 -17.75 13.63
CA GLN A 245 0.92 -18.36 12.36
C GLN A 245 2.02 -18.15 11.32
N TYR A 246 2.44 -16.90 11.11
CA TYR A 246 3.39 -16.59 10.06
C TYR A 246 4.81 -17.02 10.43
N SER A 247 5.17 -17.01 11.72
CA SER A 247 6.48 -17.50 12.18
C SER A 247 6.68 -19.00 11.98
N ASN A 248 5.58 -19.76 11.82
CA ASN A 248 5.64 -21.20 11.54
C ASN A 248 5.83 -21.53 10.04
N TYR A 249 5.75 -20.53 9.14
CA TYR A 249 5.96 -20.76 7.72
C TYR A 249 7.44 -20.82 7.38
N THR A 250 7.86 -21.91 6.72
CA THR A 250 9.24 -22.12 6.27
C THR A 250 9.35 -21.97 4.76
N VAL A 251 10.22 -21.07 4.32
CA VAL A 251 10.57 -20.89 2.90
C VAL A 251 11.52 -22.01 2.49
N ALA A 252 10.99 -23.04 1.83
CA ALA A 252 11.72 -24.27 1.51
C ALA A 252 13.02 -24.02 0.72
N GLN A 253 13.03 -23.03 -0.18
CA GLN A 253 14.16 -22.73 -1.06
C GLN A 253 15.41 -22.25 -0.30
N ILE A 254 15.23 -21.64 0.87
CA ILE A 254 16.33 -21.12 1.71
C ILE A 254 16.38 -21.76 3.10
N ASN A 255 15.46 -22.68 3.39
CA ASN A 255 15.27 -23.33 4.69
C ASN A 255 15.28 -22.33 5.86
N ARG A 256 14.50 -21.25 5.73
CA ARG A 256 14.32 -20.24 6.78
C ARG A 256 12.86 -20.01 7.08
N THR A 257 12.54 -19.82 8.35
CA THR A 257 11.22 -19.42 8.80
C THR A 257 11.01 -17.93 8.58
N LEU A 258 9.77 -17.52 8.31
CA LEU A 258 9.41 -16.12 8.30
C LEU A 258 9.52 -15.52 9.70
N ASN A 259 9.77 -14.22 9.76
CA ASN A 259 9.67 -13.45 10.99
C ASN A 259 8.24 -12.86 11.07
N GLY A 260 7.37 -13.48 11.87
CA GLY A 260 5.99 -13.02 12.04
C GLY A 260 5.89 -11.63 12.65
N ASP A 261 6.80 -11.27 13.56
CA ASP A 261 6.84 -9.92 14.14
C ASP A 261 7.16 -8.85 13.10
N GLN A 262 8.13 -9.13 12.22
CA GLN A 262 8.53 -8.19 11.16
C GLN A 262 7.42 -7.98 10.12
N THR A 263 6.60 -8.99 9.88
CA THR A 263 5.55 -8.98 8.84
C THR A 263 4.16 -8.69 9.41
N GLN A 264 4.01 -8.47 10.72
CA GLN A 264 2.72 -8.48 11.40
C GLN A 264 1.71 -7.45 10.86
N GLY A 265 2.12 -6.20 10.64
CA GLY A 265 1.19 -5.16 10.17
C GLY A 265 0.61 -5.46 8.81
N GLU A 266 1.48 -5.94 7.92
CA GLU A 266 1.12 -6.38 6.57
C GLU A 266 0.26 -7.65 6.57
N ASN A 267 0.54 -8.59 7.47
CA ASN A 267 -0.26 -9.81 7.61
C ASN A 267 -1.64 -9.49 8.21
N ILE A 268 -1.73 -8.56 9.16
CA ILE A 268 -3.00 -8.06 9.70
C ILE A 268 -3.81 -7.39 8.57
N ALA A 269 -3.17 -6.53 7.78
CA ALA A 269 -3.81 -5.87 6.64
C ALA A 269 -4.28 -6.87 5.57
N ASP A 270 -3.48 -7.90 5.28
CA ASP A 270 -3.89 -8.98 4.38
C ASP A 270 -5.01 -9.85 4.94
N ASN A 271 -5.14 -10.00 6.27
CA ASN A 271 -6.26 -10.73 6.86
C ASN A 271 -7.53 -9.88 6.97
N GLY A 272 -7.43 -8.56 7.12
CA GLY A 272 -8.60 -7.66 7.07
C GLY A 272 -9.03 -7.27 5.65
N GLY A 273 -8.12 -7.34 4.68
CA GLY A 273 -8.34 -6.89 3.30
C GLY A 273 -8.19 -7.95 2.20
N ILE A 274 -7.51 -9.06 2.46
CA ILE A 274 -7.13 -10.08 1.46
C ILE A 274 -6.34 -9.49 0.29
N ARG A 275 -5.06 -9.15 0.50
CA ARG A 275 -3.98 -9.04 -0.53
C ARG A 275 -3.62 -7.63 -1.04
N LYS A 276 -2.31 -7.42 -1.14
CA LYS A 276 -1.59 -6.42 -1.95
C LYS A 276 -0.23 -7.01 -2.38
N GLN A 277 0.68 -6.26 -2.99
CA GLN A 277 2.11 -6.58 -3.07
C GLN A 277 2.94 -5.34 -2.68
N SER A 278 3.74 -5.41 -1.62
CA SER A 278 4.62 -4.30 -1.19
C SER A 278 5.85 -4.83 -0.42
N THR A 279 6.86 -4.00 -0.20
CA THR A 279 8.06 -4.33 0.60
C THR A 279 7.73 -4.35 2.10
N GLY A 280 8.00 -5.46 2.80
CA GLY A 280 7.70 -5.63 4.23
C GLY A 280 6.77 -6.80 4.54
N HIS A 281 6.18 -7.38 3.51
CA HIS A 281 5.26 -8.50 3.61
C HIS A 281 5.94 -9.86 3.75
N ALA A 282 5.17 -10.85 4.19
CA ALA A 282 5.47 -12.26 3.92
C ALA A 282 5.66 -12.50 2.41
N ILE A 283 6.41 -13.54 2.04
CA ILE A 283 6.58 -13.91 0.62
C ILE A 283 5.23 -14.26 -0.02
N ASP A 284 5.11 -14.06 -1.34
CA ASP A 284 3.84 -14.13 -2.08
C ASP A 284 3.03 -15.41 -1.80
N GLU A 285 3.69 -16.56 -1.70
CA GLU A 285 3.07 -17.85 -1.36
C GLU A 285 2.27 -17.77 -0.04
N PHE A 286 2.88 -17.28 1.03
CA PHE A 286 2.24 -17.21 2.35
C PHE A 286 1.22 -16.09 2.48
N ARG A 287 1.20 -15.13 1.55
CA ARG A 287 0.12 -14.15 1.42
C ARG A 287 -1.12 -14.69 0.72
N VAL A 288 -0.96 -15.75 -0.07
CA VAL A 288 -2.08 -16.46 -0.71
C VAL A 288 -2.59 -17.59 0.21
N ILE A 289 -1.72 -18.21 0.99
CA ILE A 289 -2.11 -19.28 1.93
C ILE A 289 -2.65 -18.69 3.24
N GLY A 290 -1.95 -17.71 3.81
CA GLY A 290 -2.20 -17.19 5.16
C GLY A 290 -3.61 -16.65 5.37
N PRO A 291 -4.05 -15.61 4.64
CA PRO A 291 -5.36 -15.03 4.85
C PRO A 291 -6.51 -16.01 4.57
N PRO A 292 -6.59 -16.69 3.40
CA PRO A 292 -7.64 -17.67 3.15
C PRO A 292 -7.74 -18.77 4.21
N SER A 293 -6.61 -19.18 4.80
CA SER A 293 -6.61 -20.20 5.86
C SER A 293 -7.37 -19.80 7.12
N ASN A 294 -7.53 -18.49 7.35
CA ASN A 294 -8.21 -17.92 8.50
C ASN A 294 -9.70 -17.64 8.26
N PHE A 295 -10.23 -17.81 7.04
CA PHE A 295 -11.65 -17.59 6.74
C PHE A 295 -12.45 -18.90 6.76
N ALA A 296 -13.60 -18.90 7.42
CA ALA A 296 -14.53 -20.04 7.37
C ALA A 296 -15.27 -20.09 6.02
N GLU A 297 -15.45 -18.94 5.39
CA GLU A 297 -16.06 -18.76 4.08
C GLU A 297 -15.24 -19.43 2.98
N PHE A 298 -13.91 -19.34 3.06
CA PHE A 298 -13.01 -20.03 2.13
C PHE A 298 -13.21 -21.55 2.23
N ASP A 299 -13.23 -22.09 3.45
CA ASP A 299 -13.45 -23.51 3.68
C ASP A 299 -14.82 -23.95 3.15
N ARG A 300 -15.87 -23.13 3.33
CA ARG A 300 -17.20 -23.40 2.81
C ARG A 300 -17.25 -23.40 1.28
N VAL A 301 -16.66 -22.40 0.62
CA VAL A 301 -16.69 -22.25 -0.84
C VAL A 301 -15.91 -23.36 -1.53
N PHE A 302 -14.78 -23.78 -0.96
CA PHE A 302 -13.93 -24.83 -1.53
C PHE A 302 -14.16 -26.22 -0.93
N ASN A 303 -15.12 -26.36 -0.02
CA ASN A 303 -15.45 -27.60 0.69
C ASN A 303 -14.24 -28.24 1.40
N CYS A 304 -13.41 -27.41 2.04
CA CYS A 304 -12.26 -27.85 2.83
C CYS A 304 -12.70 -28.30 4.22
N LYS A 305 -12.17 -29.42 4.70
CA LYS A 305 -12.34 -29.83 6.10
C LYS A 305 -11.29 -29.15 7.00
N PRO A 306 -11.58 -28.92 8.30
CA PRO A 306 -10.59 -28.40 9.23
C PRO A 306 -9.30 -29.22 9.22
N GLY A 307 -8.16 -28.56 9.01
CA GLY A 307 -6.84 -29.19 8.92
C GLY A 307 -6.48 -29.73 7.53
N GLN A 308 -7.38 -29.62 6.53
CA GLN A 308 -7.12 -30.07 5.16
C GLN A 308 -6.53 -28.94 4.31
N GLY A 309 -5.34 -29.17 3.75
CA GLY A 309 -4.69 -28.22 2.86
C GLY A 309 -4.48 -26.87 3.55
N ASN A 310 -5.06 -25.81 2.98
CA ASN A 310 -4.99 -24.46 3.55
C ASN A 310 -6.06 -24.19 4.61
N SER A 311 -6.94 -25.13 4.98
CA SER A 311 -7.91 -24.92 6.07
C SER A 311 -7.24 -25.18 7.42
N ARG A 312 -7.05 -24.15 8.24
CA ARG A 312 -6.53 -24.29 9.61
C ARG A 312 -7.65 -24.59 10.59
N VAL A 313 -7.34 -25.44 11.58
CA VAL A 313 -8.23 -25.68 12.74
C VAL A 313 -8.31 -24.43 13.62
N ASN A 314 -7.15 -23.83 13.92
CA ASN A 314 -7.07 -22.59 14.70
C ASN A 314 -6.93 -21.41 13.75
N LYS A 315 -8.04 -20.71 13.50
CA LYS A 315 -8.10 -19.52 12.64
C LYS A 315 -7.77 -18.27 13.46
N CYS A 316 -6.95 -17.40 12.91
CA CYS A 316 -6.60 -16.12 13.53
C CYS A 316 -7.46 -14.98 12.95
N THR A 317 -8.02 -14.13 13.81
CA THR A 317 -8.82 -12.97 13.38
C THR A 317 -8.53 -11.78 14.28
N VAL A 318 -8.31 -10.62 13.66
CA VAL A 318 -8.17 -9.32 14.33
C VAL A 318 -9.35 -8.43 13.96
N TRP A 319 -9.47 -8.13 12.67
CA TRP A 319 -10.55 -7.36 12.05
C TRP A 319 -11.48 -8.27 11.27
#